data_AF-A0A317JL33-F1
#
_entry.id   AF-A0A317JL33-F1
#
_cell.length_a   1.000
_cell.length_b   1.000
_cell.length_c   1.000
_cell.angle_alpha   90.00
_cell.angle_beta   90.00
_cell.angle_gamma   90.00
#
_symmetry.space_group_name_H-M   'P 1'
#
loop_
_entity.id
_entity.type
_entity.pdbx_description
1 polymer ?
#
loop_
_entity_poly.entity_id
_entity_poly.type
_entity_poly.pdbx_seq_one_letter_code
_entity_poly.pdbx_strand_id
1 'polypeptide(L)' 'MILGDKHKSNADYLDSCRKKRNETEYDLAGNISEDEVEELINFCHELRKEVLRWLQNVKHEFLIR' A
#
# COMPACT_ATOMS: atom_id res chain seq x y z
N MET A 1 -13.73 -3.37 -3.82
CA MET A 1 -12.25 -3.33 -3.75
C MET A 1 -11.73 -4.73 -4.13
N ILE A 2 -10.70 -4.86 -4.98
CA ILE A 2 -10.30 -6.16 -5.59
C ILE A 2 -9.81 -7.19 -4.55
N LEU A 3 -9.18 -6.73 -3.46
CA LEU A 3 -8.68 -7.60 -2.38
C LEU A 3 -9.70 -7.84 -1.25
N GLY A 4 -10.93 -7.31 -1.39
CA GLY A 4 -11.95 -7.34 -0.34
C GLY A 4 -11.83 -6.22 0.70
N ASP A 5 -12.84 -6.13 1.56
CA ASP A 5 -13.05 -4.96 2.44
C ASP A 5 -12.02 -4.84 3.57
N LYS A 6 -11.34 -5.94 3.94
CA LYS A 6 -10.24 -5.92 4.91
C LYS A 6 -9.05 -5.04 4.49
N HIS A 7 -8.94 -4.70 3.19
CA HIS A 7 -7.88 -3.84 2.67
C HIS A 7 -8.29 -2.38 2.50
N LYS A 8 -9.50 -2.01 2.96
CA LYS A 8 -9.99 -0.65 2.82
C LYS A 8 -9.11 0.37 3.55
N SER A 9 -8.72 0.06 4.79
CA SER A 9 -7.79 0.88 5.56
C SER A 9 -6.44 1.08 4.87
N ASN A 10 -5.94 0.05 4.16
CA ASN A 10 -4.68 0.13 3.42
C ASN A 10 -4.81 1.08 2.22
N ALA A 11 -5.94 1.06 1.52
CA ALA A 11 -6.22 1.98 0.43
C ALA A 11 -6.34 3.43 0.92
N ASP A 12 -7.04 3.64 2.04
CA ASP A 12 -7.20 4.96 2.66
C ASP A 12 -5.85 5.52 3.16
N TYR A 13 -5.00 4.66 3.73
CA TYR A 13 -3.64 5.02 4.14
C TYR A 13 -2.78 5.45 2.94
N LEU A 14 -2.73 4.63 1.88
CA LEU A 14 -1.95 4.95 0.68
C LEU A 14 -2.44 6.23 -0.04
N ASP A 15 -3.74 6.49 -0.04
CA ASP A 15 -4.31 7.73 -0.57
C ASP A 15 -3.83 8.95 0.22
N SER A 16 -3.76 8.82 1.55
CA SER A 16 -3.24 9.86 2.45
C SER A 16 -1.75 10.13 2.21
N CYS A 17 -0.93 9.09 2.07
CA CYS A 17 0.49 9.22 1.72
C CYS A 17 0.67 9.90 0.34
N ARG A 18 -0.16 9.55 -0.64
CA ARG A 18 -0.13 10.19 -1.97
C ARG A 18 -0.43 11.68 -1.89
N LYS A 19 -1.44 12.08 -1.11
CA LYS A 19 -1.78 13.49 -0.88
C LYS A 19 -0.62 14.23 -0.21
N LYS A 20 -0.05 13.68 0.86
CA LYS A 20 1.09 14.28 1.57
C LYS A 20 2.31 14.49 0.67
N ARG A 21 2.63 13.52 -0.20
CA ARG A 21 3.71 13.66 -1.21
C ARG A 21 3.41 14.80 -2.18
N ASN A 22 2.19 14.85 -2.72
CA ASN A 22 1.79 15.87 -3.67
C ASN A 22 1.78 17.28 -3.04
N GLU A 23 1.43 17.40 -1.76
CA GLU A 23 1.48 18.68 -1.03
C GLU A 23 2.93 19.11 -0.76
N THR A 24 3.81 18.17 -0.36
CA THR A 24 5.24 18.45 -0.08
C THR A 24 6.02 18.82 -1.35
N GLU A 25 5.61 18.32 -2.53
CA GLU A 25 6.22 18.71 -3.81
C GLU A 25 5.96 20.18 -4.20
N TYR A 26 4.93 20.82 -3.64
CA TYR A 26 4.57 22.21 -3.94
C TYR A 26 4.71 23.18 -2.75
N ASP A 27 4.63 22.70 -1.51
CA ASP A 27 4.80 23.49 -0.29
C ASP A 27 5.78 22.81 0.68
N LEU A 28 6.99 23.39 0.77
CA LEU A 28 8.02 23.17 1.80
C LEU A 28 8.67 21.78 1.88
N ALA A 29 9.90 21.71 1.35
CA ALA A 29 10.86 20.67 1.75
C ALA A 29 11.07 20.71 3.28
N GLY A 30 10.65 19.65 3.99
CA GLY A 30 10.85 19.51 5.44
C GLY A 30 9.72 18.84 6.23
N ASN A 31 8.58 18.51 5.62
CA ASN A 31 7.38 18.01 6.33
C ASN A 31 7.25 16.47 6.41
N ILE A 32 8.21 15.72 5.89
CA ILE A 32 8.23 14.25 5.95
C ILE A 32 9.52 13.81 6.63
N SER A 33 9.42 13.07 7.72
CA SER A 33 10.60 12.51 8.41
C SER A 33 11.14 11.27 7.71
N GLU A 34 12.41 10.93 7.95
CA GLU A 34 12.99 9.67 7.47
C GLU A 34 12.22 8.45 7.98
N ASP A 35 11.78 8.49 9.24
CA ASP A 35 10.98 7.43 9.86
C ASP A 35 9.64 7.20 9.12
N GLU A 36 8.94 8.28 8.72
CA GLU A 36 7.68 8.17 7.97
C GLU A 36 7.90 7.54 6.59
N VAL A 37 9.03 7.82 5.95
CA VAL A 37 9.42 7.20 4.68
C VAL A 37 9.74 5.73 4.87
N GLU A 38 10.50 5.38 5.90
CA GLU A 38 10.85 4.00 6.22
C GLU A 38 9.60 3.17 6.56
N GLU A 39 8.67 3.71 7.34
CA GLU A 39 7.38 3.09 7.64
C GLU A 39 6.60 2.81 6.34
N LEU A 40 6.51 3.78 5.43
CA LEU A 40 5.81 3.63 4.16
C LEU A 40 6.45 2.57 3.26
N ILE A 41 7.79 2.52 3.20
CA ILE A 41 8.52 1.50 2.44
C ILE A 41 8.21 0.11 3.00
N ASN A 42 8.32 -0.07 4.32
CA ASN A 42 8.05 -1.33 5.00
C ASN A 42 6.59 -1.78 4.80
N PHE A 43 5.64 -0.85 4.92
CA PHE A 43 4.24 -1.10 4.62
C PHE A 43 4.04 -1.61 3.18
N CYS A 44 4.65 -0.95 2.18
CA CYS A 44 4.54 -1.36 0.78
C CYS A 44 5.13 -2.76 0.52
N HIS A 45 6.22 -3.12 1.20
CA HIS A 45 6.79 -4.46 1.12
C HIS A 45 5.83 -5.53 1.65
N GLU A 46 5.20 -5.31 2.79
CA GLU A 46 4.23 -6.25 3.36
C GLU A 46 2.96 -6.36 2.51
N LEU A 47 2.45 -5.23 2.03
CA LEU A 47 1.31 -5.22 1.10
C LEU A 47 1.61 -6.01 -0.17
N ARG A 48 2.81 -5.85 -0.75
CA ARG A 48 3.24 -6.65 -1.92
C ARG A 48 3.25 -8.14 -1.61
N LYS A 49 3.79 -8.56 -0.46
CA LYS A 49 3.78 -9.98 -0.04
C LYS A 49 2.35 -10.51 0.06
N GLU A 50 1.44 -9.73 0.63
CA GLU A 50 0.04 -10.11 0.75
C GLU A 50 -0.66 -10.24 -0.61
N VAL A 51 -0.47 -9.28 -1.52
CA VAL A 51 -1.02 -9.34 -2.88
C VAL A 51 -0.50 -10.56 -3.63
N LEU A 52 0.81 -10.87 -3.53
CA LEU A 52 1.38 -12.05 -4.16
C LEU A 52 0.81 -13.36 -3.59
N ARG A 53 0.63 -13.45 -2.27
CA ARG A 53 -0.04 -14.60 -1.63
C ARG A 53 -1.48 -14.74 -2.12
N TRP A 54 -2.22 -13.64 -2.19
CA TRP A 54 -3.60 -13.64 -2.71
C TRP A 54 -3.65 -14.12 -4.17
N LEU A 55 -2.77 -13.60 -5.03
CA LEU A 55 -2.69 -14.02 -6.44
C LEU A 55 -2.35 -15.51 -6.60
N GLN A 56 -1.46 -16.05 -5.76
CA GLN A 56 -1.14 -17.48 -5.76
C GLN A 56 -2.34 -18.33 -5.37
N ASN A 57 -3.09 -17.92 -4.34
CA ASN A 57 -4.30 -18.63 -3.91
C ASN A 57 -5.39 -18.59 -4.99
N VAL A 58 -5.62 -17.44 -5.62
CA VAL A 58 -6.58 -17.30 -6.74
C VAL A 58 -6.16 -18.17 -7.93
N LYS A 59 -4.86 -18.19 -8.29
CA LYS A 59 -4.35 -19.10 -9.33
C LYS A 59 -4.56 -20.57 -8.98
N HIS A 60 -4.37 -20.94 -7.72
CA HIS A 60 -4.57 -22.31 -7.26
C HIS A 60 -6.05 -22.72 -7.38
N GLU A 61 -6.98 -21.86 -6.97
CA GLU A 61 -8.42 -22.10 -7.10
C GLU A 61 -8.87 -22.25 -8.56
N PHE A 62 -8.26 -21.51 -9.49
CA PHE A 62 -8.55 -21.62 -10.93
C PHE A 62 -7.98 -22.87 -11.60
N LEU A 63 -6.90 -23.46 -11.05
CA LEU A 63 -6.25 -24.66 -11.60
C LEU A 63 -6.80 -25.98 -11.04
N ILE A 64 -7.57 -25.94 -9.93
CA ILE A 64 -8.20 -27.12 -9.31
C ILE A 64 -9.68 -27.27 -9.74
N ARG A 65 -10.24 -26.28 -10.44
CA ARG A 65 -11.55 -26.36 -11.09
C ARG A 65 -11.44 -26.88 -12.52
#